data_AF-A0A1C2J3M5-F1
#
_entry.id   AF-A0A1C2J3M5-F1
#
_cell.length_a   1.000
_cell.length_b   1.000
_cell.length_c   1.000
_cell.angle_alpha   90.00
_cell.angle_beta   90.00
_cell.angle_gamma   90.00
#
_symmetry.space_group_name_H-M   'P 1'
#
loop_
_entity.id
_entity.type
_entity.pdbx_description
1 polymer ?
#
loop_
_entity_poly.entity_id
_entity_poly.type
_entity_poly.pdbx_seq_one_letter_code
_entity_poly.pdbx_strand_id
1 'polypeptide(L)' 'MTAIIAILALMPLALGMGAGAQMQAPLAIAIISGLLAEIPLVLLVKPGIYAWLERLSKKGSVRVIH' A
#
# COMPACT_ATOMS: atom_id res chain seq x y z
N MET A 1 11.53 2.70 0.69
CA MET A 1 12.47 2.57 -0.46
C MET A 1 11.71 2.45 -1.78
N THR A 2 10.84 1.44 -1.94
CA THR A 2 10.07 1.18 -3.18
C THR A 2 9.16 2.34 -3.61
N ALA A 3 8.33 2.87 -2.71
CA ALA A 3 7.41 3.97 -3.01
C ALA A 3 8.14 5.22 -3.54
N ILE A 4 9.30 5.55 -2.97
CA ILE A 4 10.11 6.70 -3.38
C ILE A 4 10.59 6.54 -4.83
N ILE A 5 11.08 5.36 -5.20
CA ILE A 5 11.52 5.06 -6.57
C ILE A 5 10.36 5.20 -7.55
N ALA A 6 9.19 4.64 -7.22
CA ALA A 6 8.00 4.73 -8.08
C ALA A 6 7.53 6.18 -8.24
N ILE A 7 7.52 6.97 -7.17
CA ILE A 7 7.17 8.40 -7.22
C ILE A 7 8.14 9.15 -8.11
N LEU A 8 9.46 8.93 -7.96
CA LEU A 8 10.48 9.59 -8.80
C LEU A 8 10.34 9.22 -10.29
N ALA A 9 10.06 7.95 -10.60
CA ALA A 9 9.84 7.49 -11.97
C ALA A 9 8.60 8.12 -12.61
N LEU A 10 7.52 8.33 -11.83
CA LEU A 10 6.26 8.90 -12.33
C LEU A 10 6.20 10.43 -12.25
N MET A 11 7.12 11.06 -11.53
CA MET A 11 7.17 12.51 -11.31
C MET A 11 7.13 13.35 -12.60
N PRO A 12 7.95 13.11 -13.65
CA PRO A 12 7.87 13.91 -14.87
C PRO A 12 6.51 13.76 -15.58
N LEU A 13 5.93 12.56 -15.57
CA LEU A 13 4.63 12.28 -16.17
C LEU A 13 3.50 13.01 -15.42
N ALA A 14 3.55 13.00 -14.09
CA ALA A 14 2.61 13.69 -13.22
C ALA A 14 2.69 15.22 -13.37
N LEU A 15 3.88 15.75 -13.67
CA LEU A 15 4.11 17.17 -13.96
C LEU A 15 3.74 17.56 -15.41
N GLY A 16 3.19 16.63 -16.20
CA GLY A 16 2.77 16.91 -17.57
C GLY A 16 3.93 16.99 -18.57
N MET A 17 5.12 16.50 -18.21
CA MET A 17 6.29 16.50 -19.08
C MET A 17 6.32 15.23 -19.93
N GLY A 18 6.39 15.39 -21.25
CA GLY A 18 6.53 14.30 -22.20
C GLY A 18 5.35 14.19 -23.19
N ALA A 19 5.57 13.47 -24.29
CA ALA A 19 4.54 13.23 -25.29
C ALA A 19 3.43 12.32 -24.71
N GLY A 20 2.17 12.72 -24.86
CA GLY A 20 1.02 11.97 -24.31
C GLY A 20 0.80 12.19 -22.80
N ALA A 21 1.52 13.13 -22.18
CA ALA A 21 1.37 13.40 -20.75
C ALA A 21 -0.04 13.87 -20.36
N GLN A 22 -0.79 14.58 -21.22
CA GLN A 22 -2.20 14.90 -20.90
C GLN A 22 -3.06 13.66 -20.65
N MET A 23 -2.79 12.55 -21.33
CA MET A 23 -3.55 11.31 -21.15
C MET A 23 -3.07 10.51 -19.93
N GLN A 24 -1.78 10.54 -19.64
CA GLN A 24 -1.18 9.69 -18.59
C GLN A 24 -0.94 10.38 -17.25
N ALA A 25 -0.92 11.72 -17.20
CA ALA A 25 -0.82 12.50 -15.97
C ALA A 25 -1.89 12.12 -14.92
N PRO A 26 -3.19 11.97 -15.24
CA PRO A 26 -4.17 11.57 -14.24
C PRO A 26 -3.90 10.18 -13.65
N LEU A 27 -3.39 9.25 -14.45
CA LEU A 27 -2.99 7.92 -13.99
C LEU A 27 -1.77 7.99 -13.06
N ALA A 28 -0.74 8.77 -13.41
CA ALA A 28 0.44 8.95 -12.57
C ALA A 28 0.09 9.58 -11.21
N ILE A 29 -0.78 10.60 -11.20
CA ILE A 29 -1.24 11.25 -9.98
C ILE A 29 -2.01 10.24 -9.10
N ALA A 30 -2.90 9.44 -9.69
CA ALA A 30 -3.63 8.40 -8.97
C ALA A 30 -2.68 7.41 -8.29
N ILE A 31 -1.66 6.91 -9.01
CA ILE A 31 -0.68 5.97 -8.46
C ILE A 31 0.11 6.61 -7.31
N ILE A 32 0.64 7.83 -7.50
CA ILE A 32 1.41 8.54 -6.46
C ILE A 32 0.57 8.72 -5.18
N SER A 33 -0.70 9.11 -5.32
CA SER A 33 -1.61 9.27 -4.19
C SER A 33 -1.87 7.94 -3.45
N GLY A 34 -2.03 6.84 -4.19
CA GLY A 34 -2.22 5.51 -3.63
C GLY A 34 -0.98 5.04 -2.85
N LEU A 35 0.21 5.27 -3.41
CA LEU A 35 1.48 4.93 -2.75
C LEU A 35 1.70 5.72 -1.46
N LEU A 36 1.26 6.98 -1.42
CA LEU A 36 1.31 7.78 -0.20
C LEU A 36 0.32 7.28 0.86
N ALA A 37 -0.90 6.91 0.44
CA ALA A 37 -1.91 6.37 1.33
C ALA A 37 -1.57 4.96 1.86
N GLU A 38 -0.78 4.19 1.12
CA GLU A 38 -0.35 2.85 1.50
C GLU A 38 0.46 2.84 2.80
N ILE A 39 1.30 3.85 3.06
CA ILE A 39 2.20 3.90 4.22
C ILE A 39 1.43 3.80 5.55
N PRO A 40 0.50 4.72 5.86
CA PRO A 40 -0.30 4.61 7.08
C PRO A 40 -1.23 3.39 7.03
N LEU A 41 -1.74 3.03 5.85
CA LEU A 41 -2.64 1.88 5.71
C LEU A 41 -1.96 0.58 6.12
N VAL A 42 -0.75 0.31 5.63
CA VAL A 42 0.01 -0.90 5.98
C VAL A 42 0.44 -0.87 7.44
N LEU A 43 0.85 0.28 7.97
CA LEU A 43 1.20 0.45 9.38
C LEU A 43 0.02 0.10 10.32
N LEU A 44 -1.22 0.38 9.93
CA LEU A 44 -2.42 0.08 10.73
C LEU A 44 -2.99 -1.31 10.45
N VAL A 45 -3.10 -1.70 9.19
CA VAL A 45 -3.73 -2.96 8.76
C VAL A 45 -2.88 -4.16 9.16
N LYS A 46 -1.56 -4.09 9.00
CA LYS A 46 -0.65 -5.21 9.30
C LYS A 46 -0.78 -5.69 10.75
N PRO A 47 -0.58 -4.85 11.80
CA PRO A 47 -0.74 -5.31 13.18
C PRO A 47 -2.18 -5.76 13.48
N GLY A 48 -3.20 -5.12 12.87
CA GLY A 48 -4.59 -5.52 13.02
C GLY A 48 -4.84 -6.95 12.54
N ILE A 49 -4.31 -7.31 11.36
CA ILE A 49 -4.42 -8.67 10.81
C ILE A 49 -3.67 -9.66 11.69
N TYR A 50 -2.45 -9.35 12.14
CA TYR A 50 -1.69 -10.24 13.03
C TYR A 50 -2.42 -10.50 14.35
N ALA A 51 -2.96 -9.46 14.99
CA ALA A 51 -3.72 -9.60 16.22
C ALA A 51 -5.01 -10.41 16.02
N TRP A 52 -5.69 -10.22 14.89
CA TRP A 52 -6.89 -11.00 14.55
C TRP A 52 -6.56 -12.48 14.32
N LEU A 53 -5.49 -12.76 13.58
CA LEU A 53 -5.05 -14.12 13.30
C LEU A 53 -4.56 -14.84 14.57
N GLU A 54 -3.85 -14.15 15.47
CA GLU A 54 -3.43 -14.72 16.76
C GLU A 54 -4.63 -15.13 17.61
N ARG A 55 -5.70 -14.33 17.64
CA ARG A 55 -6.94 -14.67 18.35
C ARG A 55 -7.61 -15.92 17.78
N LEU A 56 -7.57 -16.12 16.47
CA LEU A 56 -8.08 -17.33 15.83
C LEU A 56 -7.22 -18.57 16.14
N SER A 57 -5.90 -18.40 16.13
CA SER A 57 -4.94 -19.48 16.45
C SER A 57 -5.06 -19.95 17.90
N LYS A 58 -5.15 -19.03 18.88
CA LYS A 58 -5.34 -19.38 20.30
C LYS A 58 -6.63 -20.15 20.58
N LYS A 59 -7.68 -19.91 19.79
CA LYS A 59 -8.98 -20.61 19.92
C LYS A 59 -8.89 -22.09 19.50
N GLY A 60 -7.92 -22.46 18.66
CA GLY A 60 -7.67 -23.85 18.24
C GLY A 60 -6.79 -24.64 19.21
N SER A 61 -5.78 -24.01 19.83
CA SER A 61 -4.84 -24.71 20.72
C SER A 61 -5.41 -25.10 22.09
N VAL A 62 -6.42 -24.40 22.61
CA VAL A 62 -7.02 -24.73 23.93
C VAL A 62 -7.95 -25.96 23.86
N ARG A 63 -8.34 -26.42 22.66
CA ARG A 63 -9.26 -27.55 22.49
C ARG A 63 -8.56 -28.91 22.35
N VAL A 64 -7.25 -28.95 22.15
CA VAL A 64 -6.50 -30.21 21.92
C VAL A 64 -5.86 -30.75 23.21
N ILE A 65 -5.93 -30.00 24.30
CA ILE A 65 -5.39 -30.38 25.61
C ILE A 65 -6.53 -30.58 26.61
N HIS A 66 -7.54 -31.37 26.25
CA HIS A 66 -8.52 -31.93 27.20
C HIS A 66 -9.11 -33.22 26.66
#